data_AF-G7ENJ3-F1
#
_entry.id   AF-G7ENJ3-F1
#
_cell.length_a   1.000
_cell.length_b   1.000
_cell.length_c   1.000
_cell.angle_alpha   90.00
_cell.angle_beta   90.00
_cell.angle_gamma   90.00
#
_symmetry.space_group_name_H-M   'P 1'
#
loop_
_entity.id
_entity.type
_entity.pdbx_description
1 polymer ?
#
loop_
_entity_poly.entity_id
_entity_poly.type
_entity_poly.pdbx_seq_one_letter_code
_entity_poly.pdbx_strand_id
1 'polypeptide(L)'
;MKKKPSSLRYYQEGVPSSVDLSKWTLNIFRPEQEKPIKINYNELRSITQRIENRRVVCVCNWSIRRTWTGIYLEDLFKYLKIKESQFKGKFLKQISIGTADKGKYDSTIRIDDAFERKTMLVFDVDGQPLSLEEGYPVRLIDFGLYRYKGIKGLSELHITNEFETGHWEKMAGYCKEGKVKPKRYRIVDLQEHRFIEGAEVTDF
;
A
#
# COMPACT_ATOMS: atom_id res chain seq x y z
N MET A 1 17.99 -15.08 14.69
CA MET A 1 17.11 -14.18 13.89
C MET A 1 16.08 -13.53 14.82
N LYS A 2 16.13 -12.19 15.01
CA LYS A 2 15.21 -11.48 15.90
C LYS A 2 13.78 -11.51 15.32
N LYS A 3 12.81 -11.96 16.12
CA LYS A 3 11.40 -12.15 15.75
C LYS A 3 10.80 -10.79 15.33
N LYS A 4 10.54 -10.59 14.03
CA LYS A 4 9.79 -9.42 13.50
C LYS A 4 8.49 -9.26 14.33
N PRO A 5 8.08 -8.04 14.77
CA PRO A 5 6.82 -7.85 15.48
C PRO A 5 5.66 -8.56 14.77
N SER A 6 4.77 -9.19 15.55
CA SER A 6 3.69 -10.05 15.04
C SER A 6 2.77 -9.36 14.02
N SER A 7 2.64 -8.03 14.06
CA SER A 7 1.87 -7.22 13.11
C SER A 7 2.66 -6.72 11.88
N LEU A 8 3.97 -7.01 11.77
CA LEU A 8 4.65 -7.01 10.46
C LEU A 8 4.13 -8.17 9.61
N ARG A 9 3.88 -9.30 10.27
CA ARG A 9 3.25 -10.47 9.68
C ARG A 9 1.79 -10.18 9.46
N TYR A 10 1.21 -10.93 8.55
CA TYR A 10 -0.17 -10.89 8.10
C TYR A 10 -1.15 -11.24 9.25
N TYR A 11 -1.14 -10.50 10.36
CA TYR A 11 -2.04 -10.77 11.47
C TYR A 11 -3.37 -10.09 11.17
N GLN A 12 -4.19 -10.79 10.37
CA GLN A 12 -5.60 -11.05 10.67
C GLN A 12 -6.37 -11.78 9.53
N GLU A 13 -5.80 -12.00 8.33
CA GLU A 13 -6.60 -12.48 7.18
C GLU A 13 -5.97 -13.58 6.28
N GLY A 14 -4.96 -14.32 6.74
CA GLY A 14 -4.40 -15.46 6.01
C GLY A 14 -3.51 -15.08 4.81
N VAL A 15 -2.31 -15.64 4.76
CA VAL A 15 -1.36 -15.40 3.67
C VAL A 15 -1.74 -16.29 2.48
N PRO A 16 -1.77 -15.79 1.23
CA PRO A 16 -1.94 -16.65 0.07
C PRO A 16 -0.89 -17.76 0.04
N SER A 17 -1.27 -18.99 -0.32
CA SER A 17 -0.32 -20.11 -0.40
C SER A 17 0.68 -19.94 -1.53
N SER A 18 0.26 -19.34 -2.64
CA SER A 18 1.10 -18.98 -3.79
C SER A 18 0.42 -17.91 -4.64
N VAL A 19 1.19 -17.23 -5.50
CA VAL A 19 0.65 -16.34 -6.54
C VAL A 19 1.27 -16.71 -7.88
N ASP A 20 0.43 -17.06 -8.84
CA ASP A 20 0.81 -17.34 -10.22
C ASP A 20 0.92 -16.03 -11.01
N LEU A 21 2.14 -15.55 -11.24
CA LEU A 21 2.39 -14.30 -11.97
C LEU A 21 1.89 -14.32 -13.41
N SER A 22 1.72 -15.49 -14.03
CA SER A 22 1.20 -15.58 -15.41
C SER A 22 -0.29 -15.22 -15.49
N LYS A 23 -1.00 -15.33 -14.36
CA LYS A 23 -2.42 -15.01 -14.23
C LYS A 23 -2.66 -13.69 -13.49
N TRP A 24 -1.67 -13.23 -12.72
CA TRP A 24 -1.79 -12.00 -11.98
C TRP A 24 -1.81 -10.78 -12.91
N THR A 25 -2.78 -9.91 -12.69
CA THR A 25 -2.86 -8.59 -13.34
C THR A 25 -3.34 -7.59 -12.31
N LEU A 26 -2.83 -6.36 -12.39
CA LEU A 26 -3.41 -5.23 -11.71
C LEU A 26 -4.48 -4.62 -12.61
N ASN A 27 -5.70 -4.52 -12.10
CA ASN A 27 -6.85 -3.97 -12.82
C ASN A 27 -7.15 -2.55 -12.31
N ILE A 28 -7.15 -1.57 -13.21
CA ILE A 28 -7.42 -0.17 -12.89
C ILE A 28 -8.78 0.23 -13.47
N PHE A 29 -9.74 0.44 -12.58
CA PHE A 29 -11.09 0.88 -12.89
C PHE A 29 -11.18 2.40 -12.77
N ARG A 30 -11.83 3.03 -13.75
CA ARG A 30 -11.97 4.48 -13.86
C ARG A 30 -13.46 4.82 -13.93
N PRO A 31 -13.90 5.95 -13.38
CA PRO A 31 -15.28 6.42 -13.57
C PRO A 31 -15.59 6.52 -15.05
N GLU A 32 -16.83 6.21 -15.43
CA GLU A 32 -17.34 6.35 -16.80
C GLU A 32 -16.62 5.48 -17.84
N GLN A 33 -15.91 4.44 -17.42
CA GLN A 33 -15.24 3.48 -18.30
C GLN A 33 -15.69 2.06 -17.94
N GLU A 34 -16.26 1.35 -18.91
CA GLU A 34 -16.83 0.02 -18.67
C GLU A 34 -15.75 -1.05 -18.42
N LYS A 35 -14.59 -0.94 -19.10
CA LYS A 35 -13.51 -1.94 -19.02
C LYS A 35 -12.32 -1.40 -18.22
N PRO A 36 -11.76 -2.20 -17.29
CA PRO A 36 -10.55 -1.81 -16.59
C PRO A 36 -9.35 -1.81 -17.54
N ILE A 37 -8.40 -0.93 -17.27
CA ILE A 37 -7.05 -1.05 -17.82
C ILE A 37 -6.37 -2.20 -17.06
N LYS A 38 -5.74 -3.11 -17.79
CA LYS A 38 -5.00 -4.22 -17.20
C LYS A 38 -3.51 -4.01 -17.43
N ILE A 39 -2.72 -4.20 -16.38
CA ILE A 39 -1.25 -4.20 -16.46
C ILE A 39 -0.74 -5.45 -15.76
N ASN A 40 0.09 -6.23 -16.45
CA ASN A 40 0.71 -7.41 -15.85
C ASN A 40 1.98 -7.04 -15.07
N TYR A 41 2.56 -8.02 -14.38
CA TYR A 41 3.71 -7.79 -13.52
C TYR A 41 4.98 -7.32 -14.25
N ASN A 42 5.22 -7.85 -15.46
CA ASN A 42 6.39 -7.48 -16.26
C ASN A 42 6.27 -6.05 -16.81
N GLU A 43 5.07 -5.67 -17.26
CA GLU A 43 4.77 -4.29 -17.67
C GLU A 43 4.91 -3.32 -16.50
N LEU A 44 4.46 -3.70 -15.30
CA LEU A 44 4.61 -2.86 -14.12
C LEU A 44 6.09 -2.64 -13.77
N ARG A 45 6.94 -3.67 -13.92
CA ARG A 45 8.38 -3.59 -13.66
C ARG A 45 9.20 -2.90 -14.75
N SER A 46 8.63 -2.71 -15.95
CA SER A 46 9.29 -1.97 -17.03
C SER A 46 9.15 -0.45 -16.90
N ILE A 47 8.19 0.02 -16.10
CA ILE A 47 8.10 1.43 -15.69
C ILE A 47 9.34 1.79 -14.85
N THR A 48 9.82 3.03 -14.99
CA THR A 48 11.01 3.53 -14.28
C THR A 48 10.93 3.25 -12.79
N GLN A 49 11.83 2.39 -12.31
CA GLN A 49 11.84 1.97 -10.91
C GLN A 49 12.35 3.08 -10.00
N ARG A 50 11.78 3.13 -8.80
CA ARG A 50 12.10 4.05 -7.73
C ARG A 50 12.58 3.24 -6.53
N ILE A 51 13.66 3.69 -5.91
CA ILE A 51 14.22 3.11 -4.69
C ILE A 51 14.11 4.17 -3.59
N GLU A 52 13.41 3.84 -2.52
CA GLU A 52 13.12 4.76 -1.42
C GLU A 52 13.54 4.15 -0.08
N ASN A 53 14.36 4.86 0.69
CA ASN A 53 14.67 4.48 2.06
C ASN A 53 13.77 5.26 3.03
N ARG A 54 12.58 4.71 3.30
CA ARG A 54 11.51 5.42 4.02
C ARG A 54 10.93 4.58 5.15
N ARG A 55 10.39 5.28 6.16
CA ARG A 55 9.80 4.67 7.35
C ARG A 55 8.32 4.46 7.18
N VAL A 56 7.84 3.27 7.55
CA VAL A 56 6.41 2.95 7.63
C VAL A 56 5.98 2.80 9.08
N VAL A 57 4.75 3.23 9.39
CA VAL A 57 4.23 3.22 10.77
C VAL A 57 3.00 2.32 10.87
N CYS A 58 3.00 1.42 11.85
CA CYS A 58 1.87 0.56 12.13
C CYS A 58 1.00 1.15 13.25
N VAL A 59 -0.32 0.99 13.09
CA VAL A 59 -1.30 1.35 14.12
C VAL A 59 -1.05 0.64 15.46
N CYS A 60 -0.39 -0.54 15.43
CA CYS A 60 0.04 -1.31 16.59
C CYS A 60 1.31 -0.75 17.28
N ASN A 61 1.52 0.56 17.24
CA ASN A 61 2.57 1.28 17.97
C ASN A 61 4.03 0.88 17.65
N TRP A 62 4.31 0.50 16.40
CA TRP A 62 5.68 0.31 15.94
C TRP A 62 5.91 0.93 14.57
N SER A 63 7.16 1.26 14.26
CA SER A 63 7.59 1.71 12.94
C SER A 63 8.87 1.01 12.51
N ILE A 64 9.14 1.01 11.21
CA ILE A 64 10.39 0.46 10.67
C ILE A 64 10.80 1.21 9.41
N ARG A 65 12.09 1.54 9.29
CA ARG A 65 12.71 2.06 8.08
C ARG A 65 13.29 0.90 7.26
N ARG A 66 13.01 0.89 5.97
CA ARG A 66 13.44 -0.16 5.02
C ARG A 66 13.72 0.49 3.67
N THR A 67 14.39 -0.24 2.80
CA THR A 67 14.57 0.18 1.40
C THR A 67 13.48 -0.46 0.56
N TRP A 68 12.63 0.36 -0.07
CA TRP A 68 11.50 -0.07 -0.88
C TRP A 68 11.82 0.13 -2.36
N THR A 69 11.62 -0.89 -3.19
CA THR A 69 11.73 -0.75 -4.65
C THR A 69 10.38 -0.98 -5.30
N GLY A 70 10.02 -0.08 -6.20
CA GLY A 70 8.70 -0.02 -6.78
C GLY A 70 8.60 1.04 -7.87
N ILE A 71 7.39 1.54 -8.07
CA ILE A 71 7.10 2.73 -8.90
C ILE A 71 6.21 3.67 -8.10
N TYR A 72 6.26 4.98 -8.39
CA TYR A 72 5.25 5.88 -7.86
C TYR A 72 3.90 5.63 -8.53
N LEU A 73 2.82 5.84 -7.79
CA LEU A 73 1.45 5.80 -8.32
C LEU A 73 1.26 6.80 -9.47
N GLU A 74 1.89 7.98 -9.36
CA GLU A 74 1.91 9.01 -10.39
C GLU A 74 2.57 8.53 -11.69
N ASP A 75 3.71 7.82 -11.59
CA ASP A 75 4.41 7.26 -12.74
C ASP A 75 3.55 6.18 -13.45
N LEU A 76 2.81 5.37 -12.68
CA LEU A 76 1.82 4.42 -13.24
C LEU A 76 0.72 5.15 -14.01
N PHE A 77 0.12 6.19 -13.43
CA PHE A 77 -0.98 6.91 -14.07
C PHE A 77 -0.51 7.60 -15.36
N LYS A 78 0.71 8.14 -15.35
CA LYS A 78 1.36 8.69 -16.54
C LYS A 78 1.60 7.62 -17.61
N TYR A 79 2.14 6.46 -17.24
CA TYR A 79 2.37 5.34 -18.15
C TYR A 79 1.07 4.86 -18.82
N LEU A 80 -0.01 4.77 -18.04
CA LEU A 80 -1.34 4.39 -18.50
C LEU A 80 -2.11 5.53 -19.20
N LYS A 81 -1.49 6.70 -19.36
CA LYS A 81 -2.09 7.91 -19.98
C LYS A 81 -3.40 8.35 -19.32
N ILE A 82 -3.52 8.15 -18.02
CA ILE A 82 -4.66 8.63 -17.22
C ILE A 82 -4.47 10.13 -16.99
N LYS A 83 -5.41 10.95 -17.49
CA LYS A 83 -5.34 12.42 -17.38
C LYS A 83 -5.70 12.87 -15.97
N GLU A 84 -5.14 13.99 -15.53
CA GLU A 84 -5.43 14.60 -14.20
C GLU A 84 -6.92 14.81 -13.95
N SER A 85 -7.68 15.25 -14.95
CA SER A 85 -9.13 15.41 -14.84
C SER A 85 -9.89 14.11 -14.50
N GLN A 86 -9.31 12.94 -14.73
CA GLN A 86 -9.92 11.65 -14.40
C GLN A 86 -9.72 11.26 -12.93
N PHE A 87 -8.78 11.86 -12.20
CA PHE A 87 -8.41 11.44 -10.84
C PHE A 87 -8.31 12.57 -9.80
N LYS A 88 -8.23 13.83 -10.23
CA LYS A 88 -8.12 14.98 -9.32
C LYS A 88 -9.33 15.09 -8.41
N GLY A 89 -9.10 15.26 -7.11
CA GLY A 89 -10.17 15.33 -6.10
C GLY A 89 -10.89 14.01 -5.86
N LYS A 90 -10.41 12.90 -6.45
CA LYS A 90 -11.01 11.57 -6.30
C LYS A 90 -10.26 10.72 -5.28
N PHE A 91 -10.83 9.57 -4.99
CA PHE A 91 -10.28 8.57 -4.09
C PHE A 91 -9.81 7.35 -4.87
N LEU A 92 -8.87 6.62 -4.26
CA LEU A 92 -8.33 5.38 -4.77
C LEU A 92 -8.70 4.26 -3.80
N LYS A 93 -9.73 3.51 -4.14
CA LYS A 93 -10.03 2.26 -3.47
C LYS A 93 -9.12 1.17 -4.01
N GLN A 94 -8.44 0.50 -3.10
CA GLN A 94 -7.48 -0.56 -3.36
C GLN A 94 -8.11 -1.88 -2.91
N ILE A 95 -7.90 -2.96 -3.66
CA ILE A 95 -8.40 -4.30 -3.29
C ILE A 95 -7.25 -5.30 -3.39
N SER A 96 -7.18 -6.23 -2.43
CA SER A 96 -6.19 -7.30 -2.42
C SER A 96 -6.58 -8.49 -3.32
N ILE A 97 -5.63 -9.36 -3.63
CA ILE A 97 -5.86 -10.66 -4.27
C ILE A 97 -6.72 -11.57 -3.38
N GLY A 98 -6.67 -11.35 -2.06
CA GLY A 98 -7.38 -12.13 -1.07
C GLY A 98 -6.87 -13.55 -0.89
N THR A 99 -7.58 -14.33 -0.08
CA THR A 99 -7.38 -15.77 0.08
C THR A 99 -8.71 -16.52 -0.01
N ALA A 100 -8.66 -17.83 -0.24
CA ALA A 100 -9.86 -18.67 -0.28
C ALA A 100 -10.63 -18.62 1.06
N ASP A 101 -9.93 -18.61 2.19
CA ASP A 101 -10.55 -18.72 3.51
C ASP A 101 -11.05 -17.39 4.06
N LYS A 102 -10.43 -16.27 3.68
CA LYS A 102 -10.69 -14.95 4.27
C LYS A 102 -11.18 -13.90 3.28
N GLY A 103 -11.22 -14.24 2.00
CA GLY A 103 -11.66 -13.32 0.94
C GLY A 103 -10.66 -12.20 0.70
N LYS A 104 -11.16 -11.09 0.13
CA LYS A 104 -10.39 -9.88 -0.19
C LYS A 104 -10.63 -8.81 0.87
N TYR A 105 -9.67 -7.91 1.03
CA TYR A 105 -9.83 -6.71 1.83
C TYR A 105 -9.45 -5.46 1.05
N ASP A 106 -10.03 -4.35 1.46
CA ASP A 106 -9.97 -3.09 0.75
C ASP A 106 -9.56 -1.92 1.66
N SER A 107 -9.03 -0.88 1.02
CA SER A 107 -8.73 0.39 1.68
C SER A 107 -8.77 1.53 0.69
N THR A 108 -9.25 2.68 1.13
CA THR A 108 -9.44 3.85 0.27
C THR A 108 -8.56 5.00 0.75
N ILE A 109 -7.83 5.64 -0.16
CA ILE A 109 -7.02 6.84 0.12
C ILE A 109 -7.39 7.97 -0.84
N ARG A 110 -7.14 9.22 -0.48
CA ARG A 110 -7.32 10.35 -1.39
C ARG A 110 -6.16 10.39 -2.41
N ILE A 111 -6.47 10.59 -3.70
CA ILE A 111 -5.46 10.51 -4.77
C ILE A 111 -4.47 11.67 -4.73
N ASP A 112 -4.96 12.91 -4.58
CA ASP A 112 -4.10 14.11 -4.58
C ASP A 112 -3.00 13.99 -3.52
N ASP A 113 -3.44 13.70 -2.29
CA ASP A 113 -2.65 13.34 -1.13
C ASP A 113 -1.61 12.23 -1.40
N ALA A 114 -2.02 11.15 -2.09
CA ALA A 114 -1.14 10.04 -2.41
C ALA A 114 -0.03 10.45 -3.40
N PHE A 115 -0.31 11.39 -4.30
CA PHE A 115 0.66 11.90 -5.27
C PHE A 115 1.68 12.82 -4.58
N GLU A 116 1.21 13.73 -3.71
CA GLU A 116 2.06 14.59 -2.91
C GLU A 116 3.03 13.79 -2.03
N ARG A 117 2.53 12.72 -1.38
CA ARG A 117 3.33 11.86 -0.50
C ARG A 117 4.19 10.83 -1.22
N LYS A 118 4.17 10.83 -2.56
CA LYS A 118 4.91 9.87 -3.40
C LYS A 118 4.59 8.43 -3.01
N THR A 119 3.30 8.12 -2.93
CA THR A 119 2.78 6.76 -2.71
C THR A 119 3.31 5.81 -3.77
N MET A 120 3.71 4.61 -3.34
CA MET A 120 4.39 3.63 -4.19
C MET A 120 3.59 2.35 -4.35
N LEU A 121 3.66 1.77 -5.55
CA LEU A 121 3.44 0.34 -5.78
C LEU A 121 4.79 -0.35 -5.65
N VAL A 122 4.96 -1.08 -4.55
CA VAL A 122 6.22 -1.73 -4.15
C VAL A 122 6.17 -3.20 -4.54
N PHE A 123 7.29 -3.71 -5.06
CA PHE A 123 7.46 -5.12 -5.42
C PHE A 123 8.71 -5.76 -4.79
N ASP A 124 9.69 -4.97 -4.33
CA ASP A 124 10.84 -5.45 -3.55
C ASP A 124 11.03 -4.66 -2.25
N VAL A 125 11.59 -5.31 -1.23
CA VAL A 125 12.00 -4.72 0.04
C VAL A 125 13.40 -5.21 0.40
N ASP A 126 14.29 -4.28 0.76
CA ASP A 126 15.71 -4.50 1.05
C ASP A 126 16.45 -5.33 -0.02
N GLY A 127 16.17 -5.04 -1.29
CA GLY A 127 16.80 -5.70 -2.42
C GLY A 127 16.31 -7.13 -2.69
N GLN A 128 15.23 -7.57 -2.04
CA GLN A 128 14.60 -8.86 -2.26
C GLN A 128 13.13 -8.70 -2.66
N PRO A 129 12.58 -9.58 -3.52
CA PRO A 129 11.14 -9.61 -3.76
C PRO A 129 10.34 -9.68 -2.46
N LEU A 130 9.17 -9.02 -2.45
CA LEU A 130 8.25 -9.13 -1.32
C LEU A 130 7.99 -10.60 -1.01
N SER A 131 8.01 -10.97 0.26
CA SER A 131 7.43 -12.24 0.69
C SER A 131 5.90 -12.22 0.54
N LEU A 132 5.26 -13.39 0.48
CA LEU A 132 3.79 -13.49 0.51
C LEU A 132 3.21 -12.76 1.75
N GLU A 133 3.88 -12.84 2.90
CA GLU A 133 3.48 -12.12 4.12
C GLU A 133 3.57 -10.59 4.00
N GLU A 134 4.53 -10.10 3.23
CA GLU A 134 4.77 -8.67 3.03
C GLU A 134 3.91 -8.10 1.90
N GLY A 135 3.33 -8.95 1.05
CA GLY A 135 2.32 -8.61 0.06
C GLY A 135 2.73 -8.87 -1.38
N TYR A 136 3.52 -9.92 -1.63
CA TYR A 136 3.82 -10.38 -2.98
C TYR A 136 2.54 -10.51 -3.83
N PRO A 137 2.58 -10.15 -5.14
CA PRO A 137 3.74 -9.65 -5.87
C PRO A 137 3.94 -8.14 -5.77
N VAL A 138 2.87 -7.41 -5.46
CA VAL A 138 2.86 -5.95 -5.37
C VAL A 138 2.04 -5.52 -4.17
N ARG A 139 2.50 -4.50 -3.45
CA ARG A 139 1.71 -3.82 -2.41
C ARG A 139 1.69 -2.32 -2.64
N LEU A 140 0.68 -1.64 -2.12
CA LEU A 140 0.68 -0.19 -2.06
C LEU A 140 1.22 0.28 -0.69
N ILE A 141 2.04 1.33 -0.71
CA ILE A 141 2.52 2.02 0.49
C ILE A 141 2.34 3.52 0.31
N ASP A 142 1.62 4.13 1.25
CA ASP A 142 1.62 5.57 1.50
C ASP A 142 2.36 5.81 2.82
N PHE A 143 3.48 6.54 2.77
CA PHE A 143 4.39 6.69 3.91
C PHE A 143 3.90 7.69 4.96
N GLY A 144 2.92 8.53 4.64
CA GLY A 144 2.29 9.44 5.60
C GLY A 144 1.11 8.84 6.36
N LEU A 145 0.71 7.62 6.00
CA LEU A 145 -0.43 6.93 6.60
C LEU A 145 0.02 5.71 7.42
N TYR A 146 -0.85 5.27 8.32
CA TYR A 146 -0.69 3.97 8.93
C TYR A 146 -0.75 2.86 7.88
N ARG A 147 0.07 1.82 8.08
CA ARG A 147 0.21 0.70 7.14
C ARG A 147 -1.08 -0.03 6.77
N TYR A 148 -2.15 0.05 7.58
CA TYR A 148 -3.42 -0.61 7.24
C TYR A 148 -4.13 0.08 6.05
N LYS A 149 -3.73 1.30 5.69
CA LYS A 149 -4.21 2.00 4.48
C LYS A 149 -3.54 1.55 3.19
N GLY A 150 -2.44 0.78 3.28
CA GLY A 150 -1.71 0.26 2.13
C GLY A 150 -1.95 -1.25 1.95
N ILE A 151 -2.64 -1.62 0.87
CA ILE A 151 -3.01 -3.01 0.58
C ILE A 151 -1.79 -3.87 0.24
N LYS A 152 -1.74 -5.09 0.81
CA LYS A 152 -0.83 -6.18 0.44
C LYS A 152 -1.44 -7.02 -0.67
N GLY A 153 -0.61 -7.51 -1.60
CA GLY A 153 -1.08 -8.35 -2.70
C GLY A 153 -2.12 -7.61 -3.52
N LEU A 154 -1.79 -6.40 -3.98
CA LEU A 154 -2.68 -5.52 -4.71
C LEU A 154 -3.19 -6.22 -5.99
N SER A 155 -4.50 -6.15 -6.24
CA SER A 155 -5.14 -6.77 -7.41
C SER A 155 -5.95 -5.75 -8.22
N GLU A 156 -6.57 -4.79 -7.54
CA GLU A 156 -7.44 -3.80 -8.17
C GLU A 156 -7.23 -2.40 -7.58
N LEU A 157 -7.34 -1.41 -8.45
CA LEU A 157 -7.39 0.00 -8.12
C LEU A 157 -8.64 0.59 -8.75
N HIS A 158 -9.49 1.20 -7.93
CA HIS A 158 -10.72 1.86 -8.35
C HIS A 158 -10.59 3.34 -8.07
N ILE A 159 -10.67 4.16 -9.11
CA ILE A 159 -10.78 5.61 -8.96
C ILE A 159 -12.25 5.93 -8.71
N THR A 160 -12.58 6.53 -7.57
CA THR A 160 -13.95 6.73 -7.10
C THR A 160 -14.21 8.19 -6.75
N ASN A 161 -15.44 8.66 -6.98
CA ASN A 161 -15.82 10.05 -6.66
C ASN A 161 -15.99 10.28 -5.16
N GLU A 162 -16.31 9.22 -4.41
CA GLU A 162 -16.55 9.27 -2.97
C GLU A 162 -15.59 8.35 -2.21
N PHE A 163 -15.38 8.68 -0.95
CA PHE A 163 -14.62 7.83 -0.05
C PHE A 163 -15.46 6.59 0.31
N GLU A 164 -14.97 5.43 -0.07
CA GLU A 164 -15.54 4.15 0.34
C GLU A 164 -14.85 3.60 1.58
N THR A 165 -15.62 3.32 2.63
CA THR A 165 -15.09 2.73 3.87
C THR A 165 -14.45 1.37 3.58
N GLY A 166 -13.19 1.20 3.97
CA GLY A 166 -12.43 -0.04 3.79
C GLY A 166 -12.61 -1.04 4.93
N HIS A 167 -11.93 -2.17 4.81
CA HIS A 167 -12.03 -3.30 5.73
C HIS A 167 -11.76 -2.91 7.20
N TRP A 168 -10.61 -2.29 7.48
CA TRP A 168 -10.19 -1.99 8.86
C TRP A 168 -11.04 -0.92 9.56
N GLU A 169 -11.61 -0.01 8.77
CA GLU A 169 -12.55 0.98 9.28
C GLU A 169 -13.87 0.32 9.70
N LYS A 170 -14.36 -0.66 8.92
CA LYS A 170 -15.56 -1.44 9.25
C LYS A 170 -15.34 -2.39 10.43
N MET A 171 -14.25 -3.16 10.39
CA MET A 171 -14.04 -4.28 11.32
C MET A 171 -13.49 -3.85 12.67
N ALA A 172 -12.64 -2.82 12.71
CA ALA A 172 -11.95 -2.40 13.93
C ALA A 172 -12.21 -0.94 14.31
N GLY A 173 -13.09 -0.23 13.58
CA GLY A 173 -13.39 1.18 13.83
C GLY A 173 -12.19 2.10 13.62
N TYR A 174 -11.23 1.71 12.78
CA TYR A 174 -10.07 2.55 12.50
C TYR A 174 -10.47 3.84 11.76
N CYS A 175 -9.68 4.89 11.96
CA CYS A 175 -9.94 6.23 11.44
C CYS A 175 -9.85 6.29 9.92
N LYS A 176 -10.85 6.88 9.24
CA LYS A 176 -10.95 6.90 7.77
C LYS A 176 -9.72 7.50 7.09
N GLU A 177 -9.19 8.58 7.65
CA GLU A 177 -8.02 9.29 7.12
C GLU A 177 -6.74 8.48 7.29
N GLY A 178 -6.67 7.60 8.30
CA GLY A 178 -5.51 6.75 8.56
C GLY A 178 -4.21 7.47 8.86
N LYS A 179 -4.25 8.75 9.22
CA LYS A 179 -3.06 9.56 9.54
C LYS A 179 -2.33 8.99 10.75
N VAL A 180 -1.00 8.95 10.66
CA VAL A 180 -0.13 8.63 11.80
C VAL A 180 -0.37 9.65 12.91
N LYS A 181 -0.61 9.17 14.13
CA LYS A 181 -0.94 10.04 15.28
C LYS A 181 0.32 10.40 16.08
N PRO A 182 0.37 11.60 16.68
CA PRO A 182 1.44 11.99 17.58
C PRO A 182 1.43 11.12 18.84
N LYS A 183 2.45 10.26 19.01
CA LYS A 183 2.63 9.43 20.22
C LYS A 183 3.97 8.69 20.18
N ARG A 184 4.25 7.92 21.24
CA ARG A 184 5.43 7.07 21.36
C ARG A 184 5.24 5.73 20.60
N TYR A 185 6.21 5.37 19.77
CA TYR A 185 6.24 4.12 19.00
C TYR A 185 7.54 3.35 19.27
N ARG A 186 7.49 2.03 19.10
CA ARG A 186 8.68 1.18 19.02
C ARG A 186 9.34 1.32 17.64
N ILE A 187 10.56 1.85 17.60
CA ILE A 187 11.35 2.05 16.37
C ILE A 187 12.17 0.79 16.10
N VAL A 188 11.60 -0.15 15.33
CA VAL A 188 12.04 -1.56 15.31
C VAL A 188 13.51 -1.69 14.92
N ASP A 189 13.93 -1.01 13.85
CA ASP A 189 15.28 -1.00 13.30
C ASP A 189 16.32 -0.41 14.26
N LEU A 190 15.98 0.67 14.98
CA LEU A 190 16.87 1.31 15.96
C LEU A 190 16.84 0.67 17.36
N GLN A 191 15.95 -0.30 17.57
CA GLN A 191 15.80 -1.00 18.84
C GLN A 191 15.38 -0.17 20.06
N GLU A 192 14.77 1.00 19.84
CA GLU A 192 14.34 1.90 20.91
C GLU A 192 12.87 2.35 20.75
N HIS A 193 12.43 3.27 21.62
CA HIS A 193 11.15 3.96 21.50
C HIS A 193 11.37 5.46 21.29
N ARG A 194 10.69 6.04 20.29
CA ARG A 194 10.72 7.49 20.02
C ARG A 194 9.30 8.05 19.91
N PHE A 195 9.17 9.33 20.17
CA PHE A 195 7.97 10.08 19.82
C PHE A 195 7.98 10.35 18.31
N ILE A 196 6.84 10.17 17.67
CA ILE A 196 6.59 10.55 16.28
C ILE A 196 5.52 11.62 16.34
N GLU A 197 5.74 12.78 15.69
CA GLU A 197 4.83 13.95 15.69
C GLU A 197 3.57 13.75 14.83
N GLY A 198 3.52 12.67 14.05
CA GLY A 198 2.46 12.39 13.09
C GLY A 198 2.92 12.58 11.65
N ALA A 199 2.02 12.34 10.70
CA ALA A 199 2.33 12.33 9.27
C ALA A 199 3.47 11.36 8.89
N GLU A 200 4.18 11.66 7.79
CA GLU A 200 5.36 10.89 7.39
C GLU A 200 6.51 11.11 8.37
N VAL A 201 7.22 10.03 8.70
CA VAL A 201 8.39 10.07 9.56
C VAL A 201 9.65 10.06 8.70
N THR A 202 10.20 11.25 8.46
CA THR A 202 11.45 11.43 7.69
C THR A 202 12.69 11.34 8.55
N ASP A 203 12.55 11.62 9.84
CA ASP A 203 13.62 11.56 10.82
C ASP A 203 13.89 10.11 11.22
N PHE A 204 15.16 9.78 11.46
CA PHE A 204 15.68 8.53 12.04
C PHE A 204 15.24 7.20 11.40
#